data_AF-A0A5K0XB86-F1
#
_entry.id   AF-A0A5K0XB86-F1
#
_cell.length_a   1.000
_cell.length_b   1.000
_cell.length_c   1.000
_cell.angle_alpha   90.00
_cell.angle_beta   90.00
_cell.angle_gamma   90.00
#
_symmetry.space_group_name_H-M   'P 1'
#
loop_
_entity.id
_entity.type
_entity.pdbx_description
1 polymer ?
#
loop_
_entity_poly.entity_id
_entity_poly.type
_entity_poly.pdbx_seq_one_letter_code
_entity_poly.pdbx_strand_id
1 'polypeptide(L)'
;VSCGNRTIKLRTKSKAKVRDWVASINDAGLRPPEGWCYPHRFGAFAPPRGLTEDGSQAQWFIDGQAAFEAIASSIEEAKSE
;
A
#
# COMPACT_ATOMS: atom_id res chain seq x y z
N VAL A 1 3.03 6.84 17.97
CA VAL A 1 1.67 6.90 17.38
C VAL A 1 1.02 5.56 17.62
N SER A 2 -0.16 5.53 18.23
CA SER A 2 -0.86 4.30 18.60
C SER A 2 -2.27 4.33 18.05
N CYS A 3 -2.71 3.22 17.46
CA CYS A 3 -4.07 3.02 16.95
C CYS A 3 -4.45 1.54 17.10
N GLY A 4 -5.52 1.26 17.85
CA GLY A 4 -5.90 -0.10 18.20
C GLY A 4 -4.77 -0.85 18.92
N ASN A 5 -4.43 -2.04 18.43
CA ASN A 5 -3.33 -2.87 18.95
C ASN A 5 -1.95 -2.57 18.32
N ARG A 6 -1.85 -1.56 17.45
CA ARG A 6 -0.60 -1.20 16.75
C ARG A 6 0.00 0.07 17.33
N THR A 7 1.31 0.05 17.54
CA THR A 7 2.08 1.22 17.94
C THR A 7 3.32 1.35 17.08
N ILE A 8 3.49 2.54 16.50
CA ILE A 8 4.66 2.90 15.69
C ILE A 8 5.44 3.99 16.43
N LYS A 9 6.75 3.75 16.59
CA LYS A 9 7.70 4.73 17.12
C LYS A 9 8.35 5.45 15.94
N LEU A 10 8.24 6.78 15.91
CA LEU A 10 8.82 7.63 14.88
C LEU A 10 10.02 8.37 15.47
N ARG A 11 11.18 8.29 14.80
CA ARG A 11 12.36 9.10 15.12
C ARG A 11 12.44 10.25 14.11
N THR A 12 12.61 11.47 14.61
CA THR A 12 12.68 12.68 13.78
C THR A 12 13.90 13.52 14.14
N LYS A 13 14.35 14.35 13.19
CA LYS A 13 15.54 15.20 13.36
C LYS A 13 15.31 16.40 14.30
N SER A 14 14.06 16.85 14.51
CA SER A 14 13.76 18.01 15.35
C SER A 14 12.34 17.96 15.93
N LYS A 15 12.09 18.74 16.99
CA LYS A 15 10.75 18.89 17.59
C LYS A 15 9.73 19.48 16.62
N ALA A 16 10.15 20.35 15.70
CA ALA A 16 9.27 20.87 14.65
C ALA A 16 8.78 19.74 13.74
N LYS A 17 9.68 18.84 13.33
CA LYS A 17 9.31 17.68 12.52
C LYS A 17 8.37 16.72 13.26
N VAL A 18 8.49 16.59 14.58
CA VAL A 18 7.49 15.82 15.37
C VAL A 18 6.09 16.40 15.16
N ARG A 19 5.93 17.73 15.24
CA ARG A 19 4.63 18.38 15.07
C ARG A 19 4.09 18.23 13.65
N ASP A 20 4.95 18.39 12.64
CA ASP A 20 4.58 18.16 11.23
C ASP A 20 4.01 16.74 11.06
N TRP A 21 4.72 15.72 11.58
CA TRP A 21 4.28 14.33 11.49
C TRP A 21 2.96 14.09 12.20
N VAL A 22 2.79 14.61 13.42
CA VAL A 22 1.54 14.46 14.18
C VAL A 22 0.38 15.11 13.43
N ALA A 23 0.57 16.30 12.87
CA ALA A 23 -0.46 16.99 12.09
C ALA A 23 -0.86 16.19 10.84
N SER A 24 0.10 15.71 10.04
CA SER A 24 -0.19 14.93 8.83
C SER A 24 -0.89 13.60 9.14
N ILE A 25 -0.51 12.92 10.22
CA ILE A 25 -1.15 11.66 10.64
C ILE A 25 -2.60 11.90 11.06
N ASN A 26 -2.84 12.94 11.86
CA ASN A 26 -4.19 13.28 12.31
C ASN A 26 -5.07 13.69 11.12
N ASP A 27 -4.53 14.52 10.21
CA ASP A 27 -5.24 14.94 9.01
C ASP A 27 -5.62 13.74 8.12
N ALA A 28 -4.69 12.79 7.91
CA ALA A 28 -4.98 11.57 7.15
C ALA A 28 -6.07 10.69 7.79
N GLY A 29 -6.23 10.73 9.11
CA GLY A 29 -7.30 10.00 9.83
C GLY A 29 -8.65 10.72 9.89
N LEU A 30 -8.68 12.03 9.66
CA LEU A 30 -9.89 12.86 9.72
C LEU A 30 -10.56 13.07 8.36
N ARG A 31 -9.81 12.93 7.26
CA ARG A 31 -10.36 13.06 5.91
C ARG A 31 -11.41 11.96 5.64
N PRO A 32 -12.36 12.20 4.70
CA PRO A 32 -13.28 11.17 4.24
C PRO A 32 -12.54 9.88 3.87
N PRO A 33 -13.19 8.70 3.98
CA PRO A 33 -12.58 7.40 3.71
C PRO A 33 -12.22 7.23 2.23
N GLU A 34 -11.17 7.93 1.82
CA GLU A 34 -10.61 7.96 0.49
C GLU A 34 -9.14 7.55 0.56
N GLY A 35 -8.69 6.75 -0.40
CA GLY A 35 -7.32 6.25 -0.46
C GLY A 35 -7.01 5.16 0.58
N TRP A 36 -5.75 5.09 1.00
CA TRP A 36 -5.16 3.96 1.73
C TRP A 36 -5.31 4.03 3.27
N CYS A 37 -5.91 5.10 3.79
CA CYS A 37 -5.98 5.37 5.23
C CYS A 37 -7.23 4.78 5.90
N TYR A 38 -8.02 3.98 5.17
CA TYR A 38 -9.24 3.34 5.65
C TYR A 38 -9.26 1.84 5.30
N PRO A 39 -9.76 0.96 6.19
CA PRO A 39 -9.90 -0.46 5.87
C PRO A 39 -10.94 -0.68 4.76
N HIS A 40 -10.56 -1.40 3.72
CA HIS A 40 -11.44 -1.79 2.62
C HIS A 40 -12.12 -3.15 2.90
N ARG A 41 -12.72 -3.75 1.86
CA ARG A 41 -13.43 -5.03 1.95
C ARG A 41 -12.60 -6.07 2.72
N PHE A 42 -13.23 -6.75 3.68
CA PHE A 42 -12.60 -7.74 4.57
C PHE A 42 -11.52 -7.17 5.52
N GLY A 43 -11.48 -5.86 5.75
CA GLY A 43 -10.45 -5.22 6.58
C GLY A 43 -9.09 -5.10 5.89
N ALA A 44 -9.04 -5.26 4.57
CA ALA A 44 -7.82 -5.13 3.78
C ALA A 44 -7.34 -3.67 3.73
N PHE A 45 -6.03 -3.46 3.61
CA PHE A 45 -5.46 -2.12 3.44
C PHE A 45 -5.66 -1.55 2.03
N ALA A 46 -5.97 -2.40 1.04
CA ALA A 46 -6.09 -2.04 -0.37
C ALA A 46 -7.56 -2.13 -0.84
N PRO A 47 -8.03 -1.20 -1.69
CA PRO A 47 -9.35 -1.30 -2.30
C PRO A 47 -9.39 -2.44 -3.33
N PRO A 48 -10.56 -3.06 -3.57
CA PRO A 48 -10.73 -3.98 -4.69
C PRO A 48 -10.37 -3.32 -6.03
N ARG A 49 -9.60 -4.02 -6.86
CA ARG A 49 -9.26 -3.65 -8.24
C ARG A 49 -9.71 -4.74 -9.20
N GLY A 50 -9.95 -4.39 -10.46
CA GLY A 50 -10.43 -5.31 -11.49
C GLY A 50 -11.92 -5.65 -11.43
N LEU A 51 -12.71 -4.92 -10.62
CA LEU A 51 -14.19 -5.01 -10.59
C LEU A 51 -14.87 -3.98 -11.50
N THR A 52 -14.10 -3.01 -11.99
CA THR A 52 -14.50 -1.96 -12.94
C THR A 52 -13.49 -1.94 -14.09
N GLU A 53 -13.71 -1.10 -15.11
CA GLU A 53 -12.74 -0.89 -16.20
C GLU A 53 -11.52 -0.07 -15.74
N ASP A 54 -10.79 -0.58 -14.76
CA ASP A 54 -9.59 0.06 -14.18
C ASP A 54 -8.27 -0.43 -14.82
N GLY A 55 -8.36 -1.27 -15.85
CA GLY A 55 -7.21 -1.82 -16.57
C GLY A 55 -6.47 -2.94 -15.84
N SER A 56 -6.96 -3.40 -14.69
CA SER A 56 -6.31 -4.49 -13.96
C SER A 56 -6.41 -5.81 -14.73
N GLN A 57 -5.28 -6.47 -14.90
CA GLN A 57 -5.19 -7.81 -15.50
C GLN A 57 -4.56 -8.77 -14.50
N ALA A 58 -5.03 -10.01 -14.49
CA ALA A 58 -4.50 -11.07 -13.66
C ALA A 58 -4.28 -12.33 -14.50
N GLN A 59 -3.12 -12.94 -14.33
CA GLN A 59 -2.77 -14.22 -14.92
C GLN A 59 -2.36 -15.17 -13.78
N TRP A 60 -2.92 -16.38 -13.78
CA TRP A 60 -2.52 -17.45 -12.87
C TRP A 60 -1.55 -18.40 -13.58
N PHE A 61 -0.65 -18.99 -12.79
CA PHE A 61 0.30 -19.99 -13.24
C PHE A 61 0.07 -21.26 -12.42
N ILE A 62 0.07 -22.43 -13.07
CA ILE A 62 -0.18 -23.72 -12.42
C ILE A 62 1.12 -24.36 -11.95
N ASP A 63 2.16 -24.27 -12.77
CA ASP A 63 3.49 -24.77 -12.45
C ASP A 63 4.48 -23.64 -12.18
N GLY A 64 5.61 -24.04 -11.59
CA GLY A 64 6.69 -23.11 -11.32
C GLY A 64 7.43 -22.67 -12.59
N GLN A 65 7.44 -23.49 -13.64
CA GLN A 65 8.22 -23.17 -14.84
C GLN A 65 7.69 -21.90 -15.51
N ALA A 66 6.40 -21.86 -15.82
CA ALA A 66 5.77 -20.70 -16.44
C ALA A 66 5.81 -19.47 -15.51
N ALA A 67 5.68 -19.67 -14.20
CA ALA A 67 5.79 -18.58 -13.23
C ALA A 67 7.20 -17.99 -13.18
N PHE A 68 8.24 -18.83 -13.16
CA PHE A 68 9.63 -18.38 -13.12
C PHE A 68 10.08 -17.72 -14.42
N GLU A 69 9.63 -18.23 -15.58
CA GLU A 69 9.87 -17.57 -16.87
C GLU A 69 9.25 -16.17 -16.91
N ALA A 70 8.00 -16.02 -16.44
CA ALA A 70 7.34 -14.72 -16.36
C ALA A 70 8.05 -13.74 -15.40
N ILE A 71 8.52 -14.23 -14.25
CA ILE A 71 9.30 -13.42 -13.30
C ILE A 71 10.63 -12.98 -13.94
N ALA A 72 11.34 -13.90 -14.60
CA ALA A 72 12.63 -13.60 -15.22
C ALA A 72 12.49 -12.53 -16.31
N SER A 73 11.52 -12.68 -17.22
CA SER A 73 11.21 -11.68 -18.25
C SER A 73 10.81 -10.33 -17.64
N SER A 74 9.98 -10.34 -16.59
CA SER A 74 9.57 -9.09 -15.91
C SER A 74 10.73 -8.33 -15.29
N ILE A 75 11.74 -9.05 -14.78
CA ILE A 75 12.97 -8.46 -14.24
C ILE A 75 13.85 -7.92 -15.37
N GLU A 76 14.00 -8.68 -16.46
CA GLU A 76 14.81 -8.28 -17.62
C GLU A 76 14.27 -7.01 -18.29
N GLU A 77 12.96 -6.87 -18.38
CA GLU A 77 12.28 -5.74 -19.04
C GLU A 77 12.04 -4.53 -18.13
N ALA A 78 12.39 -4.62 -16.83
CA ALA A 78 12.14 -3.57 -15.86
C ALA A 78 12.92 -2.27 -16.19
N LYS A 79 12.21 -1.14 -16.21
CA LYS A 79 12.80 0.18 -16.50
C LYS A 79 12.97 1.05 -15.25
N SER A 80 12.23 0.75 -14.20
CA SER A 80 12.19 1.48 -12.94
C SER A 80 11.58 0.63 -11.86
N GLU A 81 11.88 0.97 -10.61
CA GLU A 81 11.24 0.44 -9.40
C GLU A 81 10.20 1.43 -8.86
#